data_AF-A0A3P7YM86-F1
#
_entry.id   AF-A0A3P7YM86-F1
#
_cell.length_a   1.000
_cell.length_b   1.000
_cell.length_c   1.000
_cell.angle_alpha   90.00
_cell.angle_beta   90.00
_cell.angle_gamma   90.00
#
_symmetry.space_group_name_H-M   'P 1'
#
loop_
_entity.id
_entity.type
_entity.pdbx_description
1 polymer ?
#
loop_
_entity_poly.entity_id
_entity_poly.type
_entity_poly.pdbx_seq_one_letter_code
_entity_poly.pdbx_strand_id
1 'polypeptide(L)'
;MMLDYSMLSAPFMSERGIELVTSGEITAPGQRTPFGPAKTGMFNTRIDHLTPQLGPVMHTTCDMSSGSLFCVGDLFPTLRDMFPNRAVVFMFSTYKAPAVVVRPPEQGGIRFQLLGLIDVAIVGAT
;
A
#
# COMPACT_ATOMS: atom_id res chain seq x y z
N MET A 1 -8.19 -1.68 -12.80
CA MET A 1 -7.03 -2.54 -13.15
C MET A 1 -7.57 -3.80 -13.78
N MET A 2 -6.91 -4.30 -14.81
CA MET A 2 -7.32 -5.50 -15.55
C MET A 2 -6.09 -6.37 -15.81
N LEU A 3 -6.27 -7.68 -15.74
CA LEU A 3 -5.23 -8.64 -16.09
C LEU A 3 -5.42 -9.09 -17.53
N ASP A 4 -4.42 -8.85 -18.38
CA ASP A 4 -4.38 -9.23 -19.78
C ASP A 4 -3.83 -10.65 -19.90
N TYR A 5 -4.69 -11.57 -20.35
CA TYR A 5 -4.38 -12.98 -20.61
C TYR A 5 -4.36 -13.30 -22.12
N SER A 6 -4.14 -12.31 -22.97
CA SER A 6 -4.03 -12.54 -24.41
C SER A 6 -2.97 -13.60 -24.72
N MET A 7 -3.33 -14.53 -25.61
CA MET A 7 -2.42 -15.60 -26.05
C MET A 7 -1.31 -15.01 -26.92
N LEU A 8 -0.07 -15.31 -26.56
CA LEU A 8 1.11 -14.87 -27.31
C LEU A 8 1.45 -15.81 -28.46
N SER A 9 0.99 -17.06 -28.38
CA SER A 9 1.19 -18.10 -29.39
C SER A 9 0.00 -19.05 -29.43
N ALA A 10 -0.11 -19.82 -30.52
CA ALA A 10 -1.06 -20.91 -30.58
C ALA A 10 -0.79 -21.92 -29.44
N PRO A 11 -1.85 -22.53 -28.85
CA PRO A 11 -1.68 -23.63 -27.91
C PRO A 11 -0.97 -24.80 -28.58
N PHE A 12 -0.10 -25.49 -27.84
CA PHE A 12 0.54 -26.71 -28.33
C PHE A 12 0.47 -27.82 -27.28
N MET A 13 0.51 -29.07 -27.75
CA MET A 13 0.47 -30.25 -26.91
C MET A 13 1.89 -30.73 -26.62
N SER A 14 2.22 -30.89 -25.34
CA SER A 14 3.46 -31.49 -24.84
C SER A 14 3.15 -32.80 -24.10
N GLU A 15 4.19 -33.54 -23.71
CA GLU A 15 4.03 -34.72 -22.84
C GLU A 15 3.39 -34.40 -21.47
N ARG A 16 3.33 -33.11 -21.10
CA ARG A 16 2.73 -32.63 -19.84
C ARG A 16 1.28 -32.15 -20.01
N GLY A 17 0.77 -32.06 -21.24
CA GLY A 17 -0.60 -31.61 -21.53
C GLY A 17 -0.65 -30.49 -22.57
N ILE A 18 -1.72 -29.70 -22.54
CA ILE A 18 -1.90 -28.54 -23.43
C ILE A 18 -1.28 -27.32 -22.75
N GLU A 19 -0.29 -26.71 -23.41
CA GLU A 19 0.40 -25.52 -22.92
C GLU A 19 -0.11 -24.26 -23.63
N LEU A 20 -0.41 -23.23 -22.85
CA LEU A 20 -0.85 -21.92 -23.32
C LEU A 20 0.11 -20.85 -22.81
N VAL A 21 0.64 -20.04 -23.73
CA VAL A 21 1.51 -18.91 -23.39
C VAL A 21 0.68 -17.63 -23.46
N THR A 22 0.61 -16.90 -22.35
CA THR A 22 -0.18 -15.66 -22.22
C THR A 22 0.68 -14.49 -21.76
N SER A 23 0.23 -13.26 -21.98
CA SER A 23 0.93 -12.05 -21.53
C SER A 23 1.06 -11.95 -20.00
N GLY A 24 -0.01 -12.26 -19.27
CA GLY A 24 -0.07 -12.12 -17.81
C GLY A 24 0.16 -10.68 -17.31
N GLU A 25 -0.05 -9.66 -18.14
CA GLU A 25 0.27 -8.27 -17.84
C GLU A 25 -0.88 -7.60 -17.04
N ILE A 26 -0.54 -6.88 -15.97
CA ILE A 26 -1.51 -6.03 -15.27
C ILE A 26 -1.54 -4.66 -15.95
N THR A 27 -2.71 -4.28 -16.45
CA THR A 27 -2.93 -3.00 -17.13
C THR A 27 -3.81 -2.06 -16.30
N ALA A 28 -3.59 -0.76 -16.49
CA ALA A 28 -4.43 0.31 -15.96
C ALA A 28 -5.03 1.12 -17.11
N PRO A 29 -6.23 1.72 -16.96
CA PRO A 29 -6.81 2.56 -18.01
C PRO A 29 -5.83 3.65 -18.46
N GLY A 30 -5.55 3.70 -19.76
CA GLY A 30 -4.60 4.67 -20.34
C GLY A 30 -3.11 4.33 -20.21
N GLN A 31 -2.74 3.20 -19.58
CA GLN A 31 -1.35 2.81 -19.37
C GLN A 31 -1.14 1.30 -19.64
N ARG A 32 -0.40 0.99 -20.70
CA ARG A 32 0.23 -0.33 -20.94
C ARG A 32 1.73 -0.21 -20.63
N THR A 33 2.32 -1.22 -20.02
CA THR A 33 3.74 -1.20 -19.66
C THR A 33 4.49 -2.28 -20.42
N PRO A 34 5.08 -1.98 -21.59
CA PRO A 34 5.89 -2.97 -22.30
C PRO A 34 7.16 -3.35 -21.51
N PHE A 35 7.72 -2.42 -20.72
CA PHE A 35 8.68 -2.71 -19.65
C PHE A 35 8.56 -1.67 -18.54
N GLY A 36 8.75 -2.11 -17.30
CA GLY A 36 8.80 -1.25 -16.13
C GLY A 36 7.45 -1.03 -15.46
N PRO A 37 7.42 -0.78 -14.15
CA PRO A 37 6.19 -0.82 -13.38
C PRO A 37 5.39 0.49 -13.49
N ALA A 38 4.07 0.38 -13.71
CA ALA A 38 3.17 1.53 -13.76
C ALA A 38 2.97 2.15 -12.37
N LYS A 39 2.95 3.49 -12.29
CA LYS A 39 2.53 4.21 -11.07
C LYS A 39 1.01 4.17 -10.97
N THR A 40 0.46 3.10 -10.40
CA THR A 40 -0.99 2.93 -10.22
C THR A 40 -1.53 3.56 -8.95
N GLY A 41 -0.65 3.95 -8.01
CA GLY A 41 -1.06 4.44 -6.68
C GLY A 41 -1.75 3.39 -5.81
N MET A 42 -1.79 2.12 -6.25
CA MET A 42 -2.51 1.01 -5.57
C MET A 42 -2.06 0.80 -4.12
N PHE A 43 -0.82 1.16 -3.81
CA PHE A 43 -0.23 0.97 -2.50
C PHE A 43 -0.21 2.26 -1.65
N ASN A 44 -0.89 3.32 -2.11
CA ASN A 44 -1.07 4.50 -1.29
C ASN A 44 -2.17 4.22 -0.26
N THR A 45 -1.92 4.56 0.99
CA THR A 45 -2.83 4.26 2.10
C THR A 45 -3.05 5.51 2.94
N ARG A 46 -4.30 5.74 3.33
CA ARG A 46 -4.66 6.79 4.28
C ARG A 46 -5.21 6.13 5.54
N ILE A 47 -4.64 6.50 6.68
CA ILE A 47 -5.10 6.08 8.01
C ILE A 47 -5.46 7.35 8.78
N ASP A 48 -6.67 7.41 9.33
CA ASP A 48 -7.16 8.52 10.15
C ASP A 48 -8.15 8.02 11.22
N HIS A 49 -8.70 8.95 11.99
CA HIS A 49 -9.67 8.67 13.06
C HIS A 49 -10.94 7.92 12.61
N LEU A 50 -11.26 7.91 11.31
CA LEU A 50 -12.40 7.16 10.76
C LEU A 50 -12.02 5.74 10.33
N THR A 51 -10.73 5.41 10.34
CA THR A 51 -10.24 4.10 9.95
C THR A 51 -10.68 3.07 10.98
N PRO A 52 -11.40 2.00 10.60
CA PRO A 52 -11.81 0.96 11.54
C PRO A 52 -10.61 0.38 12.29
N GLN A 53 -10.79 0.04 13.57
CA GLN A 53 -9.75 -0.49 14.47
C GLN A 53 -8.63 0.48 14.86
N LEU A 54 -8.22 1.39 13.97
CA LEU A 54 -7.11 2.33 14.20
C LEU A 54 -7.57 3.71 14.65
N GLY A 55 -8.83 4.06 14.38
CA GLY A 55 -9.40 5.37 14.66
C GLY A 55 -9.12 5.92 16.07
N PRO A 56 -9.36 5.14 17.14
CA PRO A 56 -9.11 5.58 18.52
C PRO A 56 -7.67 6.00 18.83
N VAL A 57 -6.68 5.48 18.08
CA VAL A 57 -5.26 5.79 18.26
C VAL A 57 -4.83 7.02 17.44
N MET A 58 -5.58 7.38 16.40
CA MET A 58 -5.24 8.44 15.44
C MET A 58 -5.53 9.85 15.96
N HIS A 59 -5.12 10.12 17.20
CA HIS A 59 -5.26 11.40 17.90
C HIS A 59 -3.93 11.84 18.52
N THR A 60 -3.78 13.14 18.75
CA THR A 60 -2.60 13.70 19.43
C THR A 60 -2.63 13.51 20.95
N THR A 61 -3.80 13.28 21.52
CA THR A 61 -3.98 12.99 22.95
C THR A 61 -5.07 11.95 23.12
N CYS A 62 -4.86 11.05 24.07
CA CYS A 62 -5.86 10.07 24.51
C CYS A 62 -6.36 10.52 25.88
N ASP A 63 -7.68 10.60 26.03
CA ASP A 63 -8.34 10.75 27.31
C ASP A 63 -9.07 9.45 27.69
N MET A 64 -9.59 9.38 28.91
CA MET A 64 -10.35 8.21 29.36
C MET A 64 -11.65 7.97 28.56
N SER A 65 -12.10 8.94 27.74
CA SER A 65 -13.30 8.84 26.90
C SER A 65 -13.00 8.29 25.50
N SER A 66 -11.77 8.44 25.03
CA SER A 66 -11.28 8.00 23.72
C SER A 66 -11.16 6.48 23.59
N GLY A 67 -11.18 5.75 24.73
CA GLY A 67 -11.17 4.29 24.75
C GLY A 67 -9.84 3.64 24.33
N SER A 68 -8.81 4.44 24.07
CA SER A 68 -7.45 3.99 23.75
C SER A 68 -6.47 4.38 24.85
N LEU A 69 -5.57 3.47 25.19
CA LEU A 69 -4.46 3.71 26.13
C LEU A 69 -3.26 4.39 25.45
N PHE A 70 -3.29 4.53 24.13
CA PHE A 70 -2.17 5.00 23.32
C PHE A 70 -2.64 5.85 22.14
N CYS A 71 -1.98 6.99 21.94
CA CYS A 71 -2.27 7.93 20.87
C CYS A 71 -1.01 8.26 20.05
N VAL A 72 -1.19 8.73 18.81
CA VAL A 72 -0.09 9.18 17.95
C VAL A 72 0.79 10.24 18.62
N GLY A 73 0.21 11.13 19.43
CA GLY A 73 1.01 12.13 20.15
C GLY A 73 1.93 11.56 21.24
N ASP A 74 1.78 10.29 21.64
CA ASP A 74 2.74 9.63 22.53
C ASP A 74 4.01 9.19 21.77
N LEU A 75 3.91 8.95 20.45
CA LEU A 75 5.07 8.75 19.57
C LEU A 75 5.71 10.07 19.17
N PHE A 76 4.90 11.12 19.04
CA PHE A 76 5.34 12.44 18.61
C PHE A 76 4.93 13.50 19.65
N PRO A 77 5.69 13.63 20.76
CA PRO A 77 5.34 14.52 21.87
C PRO A 77 5.11 15.97 21.43
N THR A 78 5.86 16.45 20.43
CA THR A 78 5.68 17.80 19.88
C THR A 78 4.28 18.02 19.32
N LEU A 79 3.64 17.01 18.72
CA LEU A 79 2.26 17.11 18.23
C LEU A 79 1.26 17.17 19.38
N ARG A 80 1.50 16.42 20.45
CA ARG A 80 0.70 16.44 21.68
C ARG A 80 0.70 17.81 22.33
N ASP A 81 1.89 18.42 22.44
CA ASP A 81 2.08 19.69 23.14
C ASP A 81 1.56 20.89 22.31
N MET A 82 1.84 20.91 21.01
CA MET A 82 1.43 22.03 20.15
C MET A 82 -0.04 21.96 19.73
N PHE A 83 -0.59 20.75 19.61
CA PHE A 83 -1.92 20.52 19.06
C PHE A 83 -2.71 19.47 19.86
N PRO A 84 -3.07 19.73 21.12
CA PRO A 84 -3.80 18.78 21.95
C PRO A 84 -5.21 18.52 21.42
N ASN A 85 -5.72 17.30 21.64
CA ASN A 85 -7.06 16.84 21.29
C ASN A 85 -7.41 17.00 19.81
N ARG A 86 -6.44 16.73 18.93
CA ARG A 86 -6.62 16.81 17.48
C ARG A 86 -6.55 15.42 16.86
N ALA A 87 -7.39 15.20 15.86
CA ALA A 87 -7.28 14.02 15.00
C ALA A 87 -6.09 14.18 14.05
N VAL A 88 -5.40 13.06 13.80
CA VAL A 88 -4.22 12.98 12.93
C VAL A 88 -4.55 12.09 11.74
N VAL A 89 -3.96 12.40 10.59
CA VAL A 89 -4.00 11.56 9.40
C VAL A 89 -2.58 11.19 9.00
N PHE A 90 -2.37 9.90 8.76
CA PHE A 90 -1.17 9.37 8.13
C PHE A 90 -1.49 9.02 6.68
N MET A 91 -0.69 9.57 5.77
CA MET A 91 -0.80 9.33 4.34
C MET A 91 0.49 8.67 3.86
N PHE A 92 0.42 7.37 3.60
CA PHE A 92 1.49 6.67 2.93
C PHE A 92 1.33 6.82 1.41
N SER A 93 2.38 7.27 0.74
CA SER A 93 2.45 7.36 -0.71
C SER A 93 3.70 6.67 -1.24
N THR A 94 3.54 5.89 -2.31
CA THR A 94 4.67 5.21 -2.96
C THR A 94 5.44 6.15 -3.87
N TYR A 95 6.76 6.23 -3.68
CA TYR A 95 7.64 7.10 -4.49
C TYR A 95 7.89 6.50 -5.88
N LYS A 96 8.11 5.19 -5.88
CA LYS A 96 8.29 4.35 -7.07
C LYS A 96 7.42 3.12 -6.93
N ALA A 97 7.11 2.49 -8.06
CA ALA A 97 6.35 1.26 -8.01
C ALA A 97 7.15 0.16 -7.28
N PRO A 98 6.47 -0.71 -6.51
CA PRO A 98 7.12 -1.73 -5.73
C PRO A 98 7.77 -2.81 -6.59
N ALA A 99 8.83 -3.41 -6.07
CA ALA A 99 9.47 -4.57 -6.70
C ALA A 99 9.03 -5.85 -5.99
N VAL A 100 8.63 -6.85 -6.77
CA VAL A 100 8.38 -8.22 -6.31
C VAL A 100 9.53 -9.08 -6.79
N VAL A 101 10.25 -9.69 -5.85
CA VAL A 101 11.35 -10.60 -6.16
C VAL A 101 10.92 -12.00 -5.78
N VAL A 102 10.82 -12.89 -6.76
CA VAL A 102 10.47 -14.29 -6.55
C VAL A 102 11.75 -15.12 -6.56
N ARG A 103 11.97 -15.86 -5.48
CA ARG A 103 13.09 -16.79 -5.31
C ARG A 103 12.56 -18.16 -4.86
N PRO A 104 13.37 -19.23 -4.99
CA PRO A 104 13.05 -20.51 -4.37
C PRO A 104 12.78 -20.36 -2.86
N PRO A 105 11.94 -21.21 -2.25
CA PRO A 105 11.59 -21.11 -0.83
C PRO A 105 12.81 -21.07 0.10
N GLU A 106 13.81 -21.93 -0.16
CA GLU A 106 15.08 -22.00 0.56
C GLU A 106 15.93 -20.73 0.46
N GLN A 107 15.63 -19.83 -0.49
CA GLN A 107 16.34 -18.56 -0.71
C GLN A 107 15.51 -17.33 -0.34
N GLY A 108 14.42 -17.51 0.41
CA GLY A 108 13.58 -16.42 0.93
C GLY A 108 12.29 -16.16 0.16
N GLY A 109 11.89 -17.06 -0.75
CA GLY A 109 10.56 -17.06 -1.34
C GLY A 109 10.19 -15.76 -2.07
N ILE A 110 8.99 -15.23 -1.77
CA ILE A 110 8.49 -13.98 -2.37
C ILE A 110 8.81 -12.81 -1.45
N ARG A 111 9.57 -11.84 -1.97
CA ARG A 111 9.90 -10.59 -1.28
C ARG A 111 9.25 -9.40 -1.96
N PHE A 112 8.47 -8.63 -1.19
CA PHE A 112 7.92 -7.34 -1.60
C PHE A 112 8.81 -6.20 -1.10
N GLN A 113 9.21 -5.30 -2.00
CA GLN A 113 9.96 -4.09 -1.66
C GLN A 113 9.11 -2.86 -1.99
N LEU A 114 8.65 -2.19 -0.93
CA LEU A 114 7.88 -0.95 -0.98
C LEU A 114 8.75 0.21 -0.48
N LEU A 115 8.83 1.28 -1.26
CA LEU A 115 9.49 2.52 -0.87
C LEU A 115 8.49 3.67 -1.02
N GLY A 116 8.26 4.39 0.06
CA GLY A 116 7.30 5.48 0.09
C GLY A 116 7.60 6.50 1.18
N LEU A 117 6.76 7.52 1.24
CA LEU A 117 6.76 8.58 2.22
C LEU A 117 5.52 8.43 3.10
N ILE A 118 5.66 8.66 4.40
CA ILE A 118 4.53 8.82 5.30
C ILE A 118 4.44 10.30 5.67
N ASP A 119 3.40 10.96 5.20
CA ASP A 119 3.06 12.31 5.61
C ASP A 119 2.11 12.26 6.81
N VAL A 120 2.42 13.05 7.82
CA VAL A 120 1.62 13.18 9.05
C VAL A 120 1.03 14.58 9.08
N ALA A 121 -0.29 14.67 9.14
CA ALA A 121 -0.99 15.96 9.19
C ALA A 121 -2.11 15.96 10.23
N ILE A 122 -2.49 17.15 10.68
CA ILE A 122 -3.62 17.37 11.56
C ILE A 122 -4.88 17.58 10.74
N VAL A 123 -5.96 16.88 11.09
CA VAL A 123 -7.24 17.00 10.41
C VAL A 123 -7.82 18.40 10.65
N GLY A 124 -8.04 19.16 9.57
CA GLY A 124 -8.63 20.50 9.62
C GLY A 124 -7.64 21.65 9.82
N ALA A 125 -6.33 21.42 9.65
CA ALA A 125 -5.29 22.45 9.69
C ALA A 125 -4.95 23.06 8.30
N THR A 126 -5.89 23.01 7.35
CA THR A 126 -5.78 23.60 5.99
C THR A 126 -6.99 24.45 5.67
#